data_AF-A0AAW1WWE9-F1
#
_entry.id   AF-A0AAW1WWE9-F1
#
_cell.length_a   1.000
_cell.length_b   1.000
_cell.length_c   1.000
_cell.angle_alpha   90.00
_cell.angle_beta   90.00
_cell.angle_gamma   90.00
#
_symmetry.space_group_name_H-M   'P 1'
#
loop_
_entity.id
_entity.type
_entity.pdbx_description
1 polymer ?
#
loop_
_entity_poly.entity_id
_entity_poly.type
_entity_poly.pdbx_seq_one_letter_code
_entity_poly.pdbx_strand_id
1 'polypeptide(L)'
;MFHLSCLIRTILQCRNKNDPVEVISDALSKSLVYYYPLAGRLRDGPKKKLMVDCTGEGVLLVEANADVLLDKLRDTILTPCPLLEEFLYNSGMLL
;
A
#
# COMPACT_ATOMS: atom_id res chain seq x y z
N MET A 1 -21.45 25.97 8.95
CA MET A 1 -21.99 25.07 7.89
C MET A 1 -20.92 24.14 7.29
N PHE A 2 -19.78 23.89 7.97
CA PHE A 2 -18.68 23.00 7.50
C PHE A 2 -18.54 21.72 8.33
N HIS A 3 -19.42 21.50 9.31
CA HIS A 3 -19.32 20.36 10.23
C HIS A 3 -20.15 19.14 9.80
N LEU A 4 -21.15 19.32 8.93
CA LEU A 4 -22.08 18.26 8.55
C LEU A 4 -21.63 17.44 7.33
N SER A 5 -20.81 18.01 6.44
CA SER A 5 -20.27 17.29 5.28
C SER A 5 -19.18 16.28 5.67
N CYS A 6 -18.46 16.53 6.78
CA CYS A 6 -17.52 15.55 7.36
C CYS A 6 -18.28 14.32 7.91
N LEU A 7 -19.42 14.55 8.57
CA LEU A 7 -20.26 13.50 9.16
C LEU A 7 -20.79 12.50 8.12
N ILE A 8 -21.15 12.94 6.91
CA ILE A 8 -21.65 12.05 5.86
C ILE A 8 -20.52 11.20 5.24
N ARG A 9 -19.29 11.73 5.17
CA ARG A 9 -18.13 10.97 4.66
C ARG A 9 -17.66 9.88 5.63
N THR A 10 -17.87 10.06 6.93
CA THR A 10 -17.63 9.03 7.97
C THR A 10 -18.69 7.92 7.96
N ILE A 11 -19.96 8.22 7.65
CA ILE A 11 -21.05 7.21 7.73
C ILE A 11 -20.94 6.12 6.62
N LEU A 12 -20.25 6.42 5.51
CA LEU A 12 -19.99 5.48 4.41
C LEU A 12 -18.60 4.84 4.44
N GLN A 13 -17.84 5.02 5.51
CA GLN A 13 -16.64 4.22 5.79
C GLN A 13 -17.09 2.85 6.33
N CYS A 14 -17.57 2.03 5.40
CA CYS A 14 -17.73 0.57 5.48
C CYS A 14 -18.52 0.02 6.67
N ARG A 15 -19.65 -0.59 6.35
CA ARG A 15 -20.53 -1.40 7.21
C ARG A 15 -19.85 -2.70 7.69
N ASN A 16 -18.65 -2.63 8.26
CA ASN A 16 -17.94 -3.72 8.92
C ASN A 16 -17.09 -3.16 10.09
N LYS A 17 -17.11 -3.84 11.24
CA LYS A 17 -16.52 -3.39 12.52
C LYS A 17 -14.99 -3.49 12.59
N ASN A 18 -14.34 -3.86 11.49
CA ASN A 18 -12.94 -4.24 11.50
C ASN A 18 -12.08 -3.09 11.00
N ASP A 19 -10.89 -2.99 11.58
CA ASP A 19 -9.88 -2.03 11.16
C ASP A 19 -9.48 -2.29 9.68
N PRO A 20 -9.45 -1.27 8.80
CA PRO A 20 -9.16 -1.47 7.39
C PRO A 20 -7.77 -2.08 7.14
N VAL A 21 -6.78 -1.79 8.00
CA VAL A 21 -5.44 -2.37 7.88
C VAL A 21 -5.49 -3.87 8.15
N GLU A 22 -6.22 -4.30 9.18
CA GLU A 22 -6.44 -5.73 9.45
C GLU A 22 -7.12 -6.44 8.28
N VAL A 23 -8.19 -5.85 7.71
CA VAL A 23 -8.92 -6.44 6.59
C VAL A 23 -8.02 -6.60 5.36
N ILE A 24 -7.23 -5.57 5.04
CA ILE A 24 -6.33 -5.59 3.88
C ILE A 24 -5.16 -6.56 4.12
N SER A 25 -4.58 -6.57 5.32
CA SER A 25 -3.49 -7.46 5.71
C SER A 25 -3.91 -8.94 5.62
N ASP A 26 -5.09 -9.28 6.12
CA ASP A 26 -5.64 -10.64 6.05
C ASP A 26 -5.93 -11.07 4.59
N ALA A 27 -6.52 -10.17 3.79
CA ALA A 27 -6.79 -10.43 2.38
C ALA A 27 -5.50 -10.65 1.58
N LEU A 28 -4.46 -9.83 1.82
CA LEU A 28 -3.14 -10.00 1.19
C LEU A 28 -2.48 -11.31 1.63
N SER A 29 -2.52 -11.62 2.93
CA SER A 29 -1.96 -12.86 3.47
C SER A 29 -2.56 -14.10 2.81
N LYS A 30 -3.88 -14.13 2.62
CA LYS A 30 -4.57 -15.22 1.91
C LYS A 30 -4.23 -15.26 0.42
N SER A 31 -4.15 -14.10 -0.22
CA SER A 31 -3.90 -14.00 -1.66
C SER A 31 -2.46 -14.40 -2.02
N LEU A 32 -1.49 -14.03 -1.20
CA LEU A 32 -0.07 -14.34 -1.44
C LEU A 32 0.26 -15.83 -1.34
N VAL A 33 -0.60 -16.65 -0.73
CA VAL A 33 -0.48 -18.11 -0.85
C VAL A 33 -0.62 -18.56 -2.31
N TYR A 34 -1.56 -17.97 -3.05
CA TYR A 34 -1.77 -18.28 -4.47
C TYR A 34 -0.79 -17.55 -5.39
N TYR A 35 -0.33 -16.36 -4.98
CA TYR A 35 0.59 -15.51 -5.74
C TYR A 35 1.96 -15.37 -5.08
N TYR A 36 2.48 -16.47 -4.56
CA TYR A 36 3.70 -16.52 -3.76
C TYR A 36 4.91 -15.80 -4.38
N PRO A 37 5.17 -15.86 -5.70
CA PRO A 37 6.28 -15.11 -6.30
C PRO A 37 6.21 -13.59 -6.09
N LEU A 38 5.04 -13.01 -5.88
CA LEU A 38 4.90 -11.58 -5.62
C LEU A 38 5.45 -11.17 -4.24
N ALA A 39 5.59 -12.12 -3.32
CA ALA A 39 6.23 -11.91 -2.02
C ALA A 39 7.76 -12.08 -2.04
N GLY A 40 8.33 -12.47 -3.19
CA GLY A 40 9.76 -12.69 -3.32
C GLY A 40 10.60 -11.43 -3.51
N ARG A 41 11.89 -11.61 -3.73
CA ARG A 41 12.86 -10.55 -4.05
C ARG A 41 13.49 -10.81 -5.40
N LEU A 42 13.69 -9.76 -6.18
CA LEU A 42 14.36 -9.88 -7.47
C LEU A 42 15.85 -10.13 -7.28
N ARG A 43 16.38 -11.08 -8.05
CA ARG A 43 17.81 -11.42 -8.07
C ARG A 43 18.27 -11.66 -9.50
N ASP A 44 19.53 -11.36 -9.76
CA ASP A 44 20.16 -11.72 -11.02
C ASP A 44 20.38 -13.22 -11.09
N GLY A 45 19.90 -13.80 -12.18
CA GLY A 45 20.08 -15.20 -12.54
C GLY A 45 21.12 -15.39 -13.64
N PRO A 46 21.41 -16.65 -14.00
CA PRO A 46 22.31 -16.97 -15.08
C PRO A 46 21.87 -16.31 -16.40
N LYS A 47 22.84 -15.86 -17.19
CA LYS A 47 22.60 -15.20 -18.50
C LYS A 47 21.77 -13.91 -18.39
N LYS A 48 21.90 -13.15 -17.29
CA LYS A 48 21.17 -11.88 -17.04
C LYS A 48 19.65 -12.05 -17.05
N LYS A 49 19.17 -13.24 -16.67
CA LYS A 49 17.73 -13.46 -16.47
C LYS A 49 17.36 -13.01 -15.08
N LEU A 50 16.33 -12.19 -14.97
CA LEU A 50 15.77 -11.83 -13.67
C LEU A 50 15.07 -13.05 -13.07
N MET A 51 15.39 -13.35 -11.82
CA MET A 51 14.77 -14.42 -11.05
C MET A 51 14.14 -13.84 -9.78
N VAL A 52 13.21 -14.60 -9.20
CA VAL A 52 12.56 -14.25 -7.94
C VAL A 52 13.04 -15.24 -6.88
N ASP A 53 13.69 -14.73 -5.84
CA ASP A 53 13.97 -15.49 -4.63
C ASP A 53 12.75 -15.45 -3.72
N CYS A 54 12.24 -16.61 -3.33
CA CYS A 54 11.09 -16.69 -2.47
C CYS A 54 11.52 -17.24 -1.10
N THR A 55 11.94 -16.34 -0.21
CA THR A 55 12.50 -16.68 1.11
C THR A 55 11.45 -16.87 2.21
N GLY A 56 10.18 -16.55 1.92
CA GLY A 56 9.11 -16.55 2.92
C GLY A 56 9.08 -15.32 3.83
N GLU A 57 9.91 -14.31 3.57
CA GLU A 57 9.91 -13.02 4.28
C GLU A 57 8.61 -12.22 4.10
N GLY A 58 7.82 -12.53 3.07
CA GLY A 58 6.56 -11.84 2.80
C GLY A 58 6.74 -10.48 2.13
N VAL A 59 5.67 -9.67 2.16
CA VAL A 59 5.62 -8.31 1.64
C VAL A 59 5.58 -7.30 2.78
N LEU A 60 6.16 -6.12 2.54
CA LEU A 60 6.03 -4.99 3.45
C LEU A 60 4.66 -4.32 3.22
N LEU A 61 3.88 -4.20 4.29
CA LEU A 61 2.65 -3.40 4.32
C LEU A 61 2.91 -2.18 5.20
N VAL A 62 2.74 -0.98 4.64
CA VAL A 62 2.91 0.28 5.36
C VAL A 62 1.56 0.98 5.43
N GLU A 63 1.12 1.30 6.64
CA GLU A 63 -0.04 2.15 6.86
C GLU A 63 0.37 3.62 6.76
N ALA A 64 -0.43 4.41 6.06
CA ALA A 64 -0.28 5.86 6.00
C ALA A 64 -1.65 6.52 6.12
N ASN A 65 -1.70 7.63 6.85
CA ASN A 65 -2.88 8.48 6.97
C ASN A 65 -2.58 9.85 6.37
N ALA A 66 -3.56 10.44 5.70
CA ALA A 66 -3.43 11.76 5.12
C ALA A 66 -4.75 12.53 5.25
N ASP A 67 -4.67 13.77 5.75
CA ASP A 67 -5.81 14.66 5.92
C ASP A 67 -6.18 15.38 4.59
N VAL A 68 -6.24 14.60 3.50
CA VAL A 68 -6.57 15.09 2.16
C VAL A 68 -7.68 14.23 1.55
N LEU A 69 -8.60 14.86 0.82
CA LEU A 69 -9.63 14.13 0.08
C LEU A 69 -8.97 13.40 -1.10
N LEU A 70 -9.22 12.10 -1.24
CA LEU A 70 -8.72 11.29 -2.37
C LEU A 70 -8.98 11.93 -3.74
N ASP A 71 -10.11 12.62 -3.94
CA ASP A 71 -10.44 13.33 -5.18
C ASP A 71 -9.43 14.42 -5.55
N LYS A 72 -8.82 15.07 -4.55
CA LYS A 72 -7.76 16.06 -4.77
C LYS A 72 -6.45 15.41 -5.19
N LEU A 73 -6.26 14.13 -4.88
CA LEU A 73 -5.05 13.38 -5.22
C LEU A 73 -5.12 12.83 -6.65
N ARG A 74 -6.33 12.51 -7.15
CA ARG A 74 -6.55 11.85 -8.45
C ARG A 74 -5.82 12.51 -9.63
N ASP A 75 -5.81 13.83 -9.69
CA ASP A 75 -5.18 14.59 -10.79
C ASP A 75 -3.69 14.85 -10.53
N THR A 76 -3.21 14.59 -9.30
CA THR A 76 -1.84 14.87 -8.84
C THR A 76 -0.95 13.62 -8.80
N ILE A 77 -1.49 12.38 -8.81
CA ILE A 77 -0.67 11.12 -8.86
C ILE A 77 -0.04 10.87 -10.25
N LEU A 78 -0.21 11.78 -11.22
CA LEU A 78 0.53 11.69 -12.47
C LEU A 78 1.99 12.08 -12.24
N THR A 79 2.92 11.24 -12.71
CA THR A 79 4.35 11.60 -12.73
C THR A 79 4.59 12.83 -13.60
N PRO A 80 5.36 13.83 -13.13
CA PRO A 80 6.02 13.90 -11.83
C PRO A 80 5.06 14.43 -10.75
N CYS A 81 4.68 13.56 -9.82
CA CYS A 81 3.86 13.93 -8.68
C CYS A 81 4.80 14.46 -7.58
N PRO A 82 4.72 15.75 -7.19
CA PRO A 82 5.62 16.34 -6.20
C PRO A 82 5.45 15.75 -4.79
N LEU A 83 4.37 15.00 -4.57
CA LEU A 83 4.05 14.35 -3.30
C LEU A 83 4.62 12.91 -3.21
N LEU A 84 5.22 12.40 -4.29
CA LEU A 84 5.78 11.04 -4.30
C LEU A 84 6.86 10.87 -3.24
N GLU A 85 7.75 11.86 -3.07
CA GLU A 85 8.83 11.78 -2.08
C GLU A 85 8.30 11.64 -0.64
N GLU A 86 7.15 12.22 -0.32
CA GLU A 86 6.50 12.08 0.99
C GLU A 86 5.85 10.69 1.20
N PHE A 87 5.46 10.02 0.11
CA PHE A 87 4.87 8.66 0.15
C PHE A 87 5.88 7.54 -0.10
N LEU A 88 7.11 7.87 -0.51
CA LEU A 88 8.16 6.87 -0.68
C LEU A 88 8.64 6.40 0.70
N TYR A 89 8.39 5.12 0.99
CA TYR A 89 8.99 4.48 2.14
C TYR A 89 10.52 4.43 1.97
N ASN A 90 11.24 5.18 2.79
CA ASN A 90 12.70 5.15 2.84
C ASN A 90 13.16 3.86 3.52
N SER A 91 13.37 2.79 2.73
CA SER A 91 13.97 1.54 3.21
C SER A 91 15.47 1.65 3.55
N GLY A 92 16.07 2.85 3.43
CA GLY A 92 17.50 3.11 3.52
C GLY A 92 18.00 3.80 4.80
N MET A 93 17.22 3.90 5.86
CA MET A 93 17.64 4.53 7.14
C MET A 93 17.53 3.55 8.32
N LEU A 94 17.96 2.30 8.11
CA LEU A 94 18.30 1.33 9.15
C LEU A 94 19.60 0.61 8.75
N LEU A 95 20.69 1.39 8.60
CA LEU A 95 22.07 0.93 8.75
C LEU A 95 22.78 1.91 9.69
#